data_AF-A0A941LED3-F1
#
_entry.id   AF-A0A941LED3-F1
#
_cell.length_a   1.000
_cell.length_b   1.000
_cell.length_c   1.000
_cell.angle_alpha   90.00
_cell.angle_beta   90.00
_cell.angle_gamma   90.00
#
_symmetry.space_group_name_H-M   'P 1'
#
loop_
_entity.id
_entity.type
_entity.pdbx_description
1 polymer ?
#
loop_
_entity_poly.entity_id
_entity_poly.type
_entity_poly.pdbx_seq_one_letter_code
_entity_poly.pdbx_strand_id
1 'polypeptide(L)' 'MVHAYRLVKEDLPAVQFVLIGAMAGDDPEGWESLDRVEEEAANDPDLFVFTNLSGVGSMEVNAFQRSSDVMI' A
#
# COMPACT_ATOMS: atom_id res chain seq x y z
N MET A 1 8.75 -1.29 -3.58
CA MET A 1 8.31 -1.69 -2.22
C MET A 1 7.65 -3.06 -2.22
N VAL A 2 6.71 -3.33 -3.13
CA VAL A 2 6.05 -4.66 -3.24
C VAL A 2 7.05 -5.82 -3.35
N HIS A 3 8.11 -5.68 -4.15
CA HIS A 3 9.16 -6.71 -4.23
C HIS A 3 9.85 -7.00 -2.88
N ALA A 4 10.15 -5.95 -2.10
CA ALA A 4 10.76 -6.12 -0.77
C ALA A 4 9.78 -6.82 0.19
N TYR A 5 8.50 -6.45 0.15
CA TYR A 5 7.46 -7.17 0.89
C TYR A 5 7.39 -8.64 0.50
N ARG A 6 7.45 -8.99 -0.80
CA ARG A 6 7.43 -10.39 -1.24
C ARG A 6 8.60 -11.19 -0.70
N LEU A 7 9.80 -10.62 -0.70
CA LEU A 7 10.97 -11.25 -0.09
C LEU A 7 10.75 -11.51 1.40
N VAL A 8 10.17 -10.56 2.14
CA VAL A 8 9.83 -10.77 3.56
C VAL A 8 8.76 -11.84 3.74
N LYS A 9 7.77 -11.90 2.83
CA LYS A 9 6.68 -12.88 2.88
C LYS A 9 7.14 -14.32 2.66
N GLU A 10 8.27 -14.53 1.98
CA GLU A 10 8.89 -15.86 1.86
C GLU A 10 9.29 -16.43 3.23
N ASP A 11 9.81 -15.59 4.13
CA ASP A 11 10.22 -15.97 5.48
C ASP A 11 9.10 -15.80 6.53
N LEU A 12 8.19 -14.84 6.32
CA LEU A 12 7.06 -14.54 7.20
C LEU A 12 5.74 -14.49 6.41
N PRO A 13 5.10 -15.65 6.12
CA PRO A 13 3.92 -15.70 5.26
C PRO A 13 2.70 -14.92 5.76
N ALA A 14 2.63 -14.62 7.05
CA ALA A 14 1.56 -13.86 7.69
C ALA A 14 1.77 -12.33 7.64
N VAL A 15 2.87 -11.85 7.07
CA VAL A 15 3.13 -10.42 6.93
C VAL A 15 2.09 -9.78 6.01
N GLN A 16 1.58 -8.62 6.42
CA GLN A 16 0.67 -7.81 5.62
C GLN A 16 1.40 -6.56 5.14
N PHE A 17 1.08 -6.12 3.92
CA PHE A 17 1.60 -4.88 3.36
C PHE A 17 0.47 -3.92 3.07
N VAL A 18 0.68 -2.65 3.42
CA VAL A 18 -0.26 -1.58 3.15
C VAL A 18 0.46 -0.46 2.42
N LEU A 19 0.04 -0.16 1.19
CA LEU A 19 0.36 1.09 0.52
C LEU A 19 -0.77 2.08 0.82
N ILE A 20 -0.48 3.12 1.61
CA ILE A 20 -1.47 4.13 1.99
C ILE A 20 -0.98 5.55 1.66
N GLY A 21 -1.83 6.36 1.03
CA GLY A 21 -1.45 7.73 0.68
C GLY A 21 -2.55 8.53 -0.02
N ALA A 22 -2.22 9.76 -0.41
CA ALA A 22 -3.10 10.60 -1.22
C ALA A 22 -2.48 10.77 -2.61
N MET A 23 -3.31 10.58 -3.64
CA MET A 23 -2.94 10.84 -5.02
C MET A 23 -3.17 12.31 -5.35
N ALA A 24 -2.17 12.92 -5.99
CA ALA A 24 -2.30 14.23 -6.61
C ALA A 24 -2.85 14.06 -8.03
N GLY A 25 -3.94 14.76 -8.36
CA GLY A 25 -4.63 14.58 -9.65
C GLY A 25 -3.81 15.01 -10.87
N ASP A 26 -2.78 15.82 -10.66
CA ASP A 26 -1.85 16.35 -11.65
C ASP A 26 -0.59 15.50 -11.85
N ASP A 27 -0.46 14.38 -11.14
CA ASP A 27 0.70 13.49 -11.24
C ASP A 27 0.37 12.19 -12.01
N PRO A 28 0.58 12.15 -13.34
CA PRO A 28 0.34 10.97 -14.16
C PRO A 28 1.26 9.78 -13.80
N GLU A 29 2.48 10.03 -13.33
CA GLU A 29 3.41 8.95 -12.93
C GLU A 29 2.94 8.25 -11.65
N GLY A 30 2.36 9.02 -10.74
CA GLY A 30 1.69 8.50 -9.55
C GLY A 30 0.56 7.53 -9.92
N TRP A 31 -0.29 7.90 -10.87
CA TRP A 31 -1.40 7.05 -11.33
C TRP A 31 -0.91 5.75 -11.97
N GLU A 32 0.07 5.82 -12.87
CA GLU A 32 0.63 4.62 -13.50
C GLU A 32 1.27 3.68 -12.46
N SER A 33 1.94 4.25 -11.45
CA SER A 33 2.52 3.48 -10.36
C SER A 33 1.46 2.82 -9.48
N LEU A 34 0.36 3.53 -9.20
CA LEU A 34 -0.77 3.00 -8.44
C LEU A 34 -1.42 1.82 -9.17
N ASP A 35 -1.73 1.96 -10.46
CA ASP A 35 -2.35 0.92 -11.28
C ASP A 35 -1.54 -0.38 -11.23
N ARG A 36 -0.22 -0.29 -11.38
CA ARG A 36 0.68 -1.45 -11.29
C ARG A 36 0.61 -2.13 -9.92
N VAL A 37 0.57 -1.36 -8.84
CA VAL A 37 0.48 -1.92 -7.48
C VAL A 37 -0.89 -2.54 -7.23
N GLU A 38 -1.98 -1.96 -7.76
CA GLU A 38 -3.32 -2.53 -7.68
C GLU A 38 -3.44 -3.86 -8.44
N GLU A 39 -2.83 -3.97 -9.63
CA GLU A 39 -2.73 -5.25 -10.36
C GLU A 39 -1.98 -6.31 -9.56
N GLU A 40 -0.90 -5.92 -8.88
CA GLU A 40 -0.17 -6.82 -7.98
C GLU A 40 -0.99 -7.20 -6.75
N ALA A 41 -1.75 -6.25 -6.18
CA ALA A 41 -2.65 -6.46 -5.04
C ALA A 41 -3.79 -7.43 -5.36
N ALA A 42 -4.33 -7.37 -6.58
CA ALA A 42 -5.42 -8.24 -7.01
C ALA A 42 -5.08 -9.74 -6.92
N ASN A 43 -3.78 -10.07 -6.90
CA ASN A 43 -3.28 -11.43 -6.81
C ASN A 43 -2.78 -11.82 -5.40
N ASP A 44 -2.83 -10.91 -4.42
CA ASP A 44 -2.32 -11.13 -3.06
C ASP A 44 -3.27 -10.57 -1.98
N PRO A 45 -3.97 -11.42 -1.21
CA PRO A 45 -4.96 -10.97 -0.23
C PRO A 45 -4.36 -10.23 0.98
N ASP A 46 -3.05 -10.26 1.19
CA ASP A 46 -2.38 -9.54 2.29
C ASP A 46 -1.72 -8.23 1.82
N LEU A 47 -1.91 -7.85 0.55
CA LEU A 47 -1.44 -6.60 -0.03
C LEU A 47 -2.62 -5.65 -0.18
N PHE A 48 -2.64 -4.60 0.64
CA PHE A 48 -3.70 -3.60 0.66
C PHE A 48 -3.22 -2.29 0.05
N VAL A 49 -4.08 -1.66 -0.75
CA VAL A 49 -3.84 -0.35 -1.36
C VAL A 49 -4.98 0.57 -0.93
N PHE A 50 -4.64 1.66 -0.26
CA PHE A 50 -5.59 2.62 0.29
C PHE A 50 -5.23 4.04 -0.13
N THR A 51 -6.07 4.66 -0.95
CA THR A 51 -5.85 6.02 -1.42
C THR A 51 -6.97 6.97 -1.01
N ASN A 52 -6.77 8.27 -1.23
CA ASN A 52 -7.84 9.27 -1.10
C ASN A 52 -9.07 8.96 -1.97
N LEU A 53 -8.92 8.19 -3.07
CA LEU A 53 -10.07 7.70 -3.84
C LEU A 53 -10.91 6.68 -3.07
N SER A 54 -10.29 5.91 -2.19
CA SER A 54 -10.94 4.95 -1.30
C SER A 54 -11.47 5.59 -0.01
N GLY A 55 -11.44 6.93 0.09
CA GLY A 55 -11.90 7.68 1.26
C GLY A 55 -10.85 7.86 2.37
N VAL A 56 -9.59 7.52 2.12
CA VAL A 56 -8.50 7.72 3.09
C VAL A 56 -8.16 9.19 3.23
N GLY A 57 -8.19 9.68 4.48
CA GLY A 57 -7.71 10.99 4.87
C GLY A 57 -6.58 10.91 5.90
N SER A 58 -6.30 12.04 6.55
CA SER A 58 -5.22 12.15 7.54
C SER A 58 -5.41 11.24 8.75
N MET A 59 -6.66 10.91 9.11
CA MET A 59 -6.96 10.07 10.27
C MET A 59 -6.63 8.61 10.00
N GLU A 60 -6.98 8.10 8.82
CA GLU A 60 -6.68 6.72 8.41
C GLU A 60 -5.18 6.55 8.25
N VAL A 61 -4.51 7.48 7.56
CA VAL A 61 -3.03 7.48 7.45
C VAL A 61 -2.40 7.40 8.84
N ASN A 62 -2.87 8.22 9.77
CA ASN A 62 -2.38 8.25 11.15
C ASN A 62 -2.62 6.92 11.90
N ALA A 63 -3.75 6.27 11.67
CA ALA A 63 -4.07 4.99 12.29
C ALA A 63 -3.14 3.88 11.79
N PHE A 64 -2.91 3.80 10.47
CA PHE A 64 -1.95 2.85 9.89
C PHE A 64 -0.54 3.12 10.40
N GLN A 65 -0.11 4.38 10.39
CA GLN A 65 1.21 4.77 10.88
C GLN A 65 1.48 4.34 12.33
N ARG A 66 0.46 4.36 13.20
CA ARG A 66 0.58 3.92 14.61
C ARG A 66 0.44 2.41 14.81
N SER A 67 -0.24 1.74 13.89
CA SER A 67 -0.54 0.30 14.02
C SER A 67 0.48 -0.58 13.30
N SER A 68 1.29 -0.01 12.40
CA SER A 68 2.33 -0.73 11.68
C SER A 68 3.52 -1.07 12.58
N ASP A 69 3.97 -2.33 12.54
CA ASP A 69 5.20 -2.76 13.20
C ASP A 69 6.46 -2.14 12.57
N VAL A 70 6.43 -1.91 11.26
CA VAL A 70 7.52 -1.32 10.46
C VAL A 70 6.93 -0.34 9.44
N MET A 71 7.61 0.78 9.22
CA MET A 71 7.26 1.80 8.23
C MET A 71 8.50 2.14 7.40
N ILE A 72 8.31 2.34 6.09
CA ILE A 72 9.37 2.57 5.10
C ILE A 72 9.03 3.83 4.29
#